data_AF-A0A1U7I9W9-F1
#
_entry.id   AF-A0A1U7I9W9-F1
#
_cell.length_a   1.000
_cell.length_b   1.000
_cell.length_c   1.000
_cell.angle_alpha   90.00
_cell.angle_beta   90.00
_cell.angle_gamma   90.00
#
_symmetry.space_group_name_H-M   'P 1'
#
loop_
_entity.id
_entity.type
_entity.pdbx_description
1 polymer ?
#
loop_
_entity_poly.entity_id
_entity_poly.type
_entity_poly.pdbx_seq_one_letter_code
_entity_poly.pdbx_strand_id
1 'polypeptide(L)'
;MVEFSRLKTSRSAAIRAQLGYPVIDTDVHTNDFTPAFEDYIATYGGAQLVDELRKAETYRLNSKVDGKDWYQQTPEERQYYRSLRAPWWARVTRNTLDLATYTLPELLYERQAEQGSDYSVLFPNNALAAGGAKPENRQALQRAINHYHADIYRKYSDRLTPVAGITMTTPQEAIEDLEFAVKTLGLKVINIPGGVKRPIKAIADKYPADRYPEIAKYAYYIDFFGLDSEYDYDPFWEKVVELGVPVTTHYGSQGWTGRSSISNYMNNHIGHFADGSQAFAKALFFGGVTRRFPQLRVAMLEGGADWGAHVYIHLVDRFSKRNLKALQNYNPELTNANELYELFERFGGDVTKGYSLSKEELVESVLGASFTRYSRQPVGSELEDFAAAGIETIEDIRDRWVDNFFFGSESDDRTIAAAFNDKANPLGVKINAIYSSDVGHWDVPDITQPLAESWELVEEGVISEADFKAYVFENPYKLYTQANPNFFKGTAIESKVSKTLATV
;
A
#
# COMPACT_ATOMS: atom_id res chain seq x y z
N MET A 1 6.09 0.99 -37.90
CA MET A 1 6.56 -0.08 -37.00
C MET A 1 8.08 -0.05 -37.04
N VAL A 2 8.70 0.26 -35.91
CA VAL A 2 10.15 0.32 -35.74
C VAL A 2 10.72 -1.10 -35.70
N GLU A 3 12.01 -1.28 -35.99
CA GLU A 3 12.75 -2.56 -35.94
C GLU A 3 12.51 -3.36 -34.65
N PHE A 4 12.22 -2.69 -33.54
CA PHE A 4 12.07 -3.29 -32.21
C PHE A 4 10.64 -3.66 -31.80
N SER A 5 9.63 -3.34 -32.63
CA SER A 5 8.23 -3.56 -32.28
C SER A 5 7.85 -5.04 -32.31
N ARG A 6 7.44 -5.59 -31.16
CA ARG A 6 6.87 -6.95 -31.02
C ARG A 6 5.33 -6.99 -31.04
N LEU A 7 4.67 -5.88 -31.42
CA LEU A 7 3.20 -5.76 -31.41
C LEU A 7 2.45 -6.91 -32.12
N LYS A 8 2.95 -7.39 -33.26
CA LYS A 8 2.29 -8.46 -34.03
C LYS A 8 2.48 -9.86 -33.42
N THR A 9 3.48 -10.02 -32.57
CA THR A 9 3.83 -11.29 -31.92
C THR A 9 3.47 -11.29 -30.44
N SER A 10 3.03 -10.16 -29.88
CA SER A 10 2.64 -10.04 -28.49
C SER A 10 1.30 -10.73 -28.23
N ARG A 11 1.28 -11.59 -27.20
CA ARG A 11 0.06 -12.23 -26.71
C ARG A 11 -0.88 -11.20 -26.10
N SER A 12 -0.35 -10.30 -25.28
CA SER A 12 -1.12 -9.23 -24.64
C SER A 12 -1.78 -8.30 -25.65
N ALA A 13 -1.07 -7.93 -26.72
CA ALA A 13 -1.63 -7.12 -27.80
C ALA A 13 -2.78 -7.84 -28.55
N ALA A 14 -2.66 -9.15 -28.74
CA ALA A 14 -3.69 -9.97 -29.38
C ALA A 14 -4.95 -10.10 -28.50
N ILE A 15 -4.81 -10.21 -27.18
CA ILE A 15 -5.94 -10.15 -26.24
C ILE A 15 -6.56 -8.76 -26.28
N ARG A 16 -5.74 -7.71 -26.15
CA ARG A 16 -6.23 -6.32 -26.16
C ARG A 16 -7.08 -6.01 -27.40
N ALA A 17 -6.70 -6.50 -28.57
CA ALA A 17 -7.45 -6.28 -29.82
C ALA A 17 -8.88 -6.85 -29.81
N GLN A 18 -9.19 -7.79 -28.92
CA GLN A 18 -10.51 -8.40 -28.78
C GLN A 18 -11.41 -7.64 -27.79
N LEU A 19 -10.85 -6.78 -26.94
CA LEU A 19 -11.58 -6.07 -25.89
C LEU A 19 -12.28 -4.80 -26.41
N GLY A 20 -13.57 -4.65 -26.11
CA GLY A 20 -14.39 -3.50 -26.49
C GLY A 20 -14.20 -2.24 -25.62
N TYR A 21 -13.28 -2.26 -24.66
CA TYR A 21 -13.04 -1.19 -23.69
C TYR A 21 -11.53 -0.92 -23.53
N PRO A 22 -11.10 0.25 -23.00
CA PRO A 22 -9.70 0.53 -22.70
C PRO A 22 -9.12 -0.39 -21.61
N VAL A 23 -7.82 -0.67 -21.67
CA VAL A 23 -7.06 -1.27 -20.57
C VAL A 23 -6.21 -0.18 -19.93
N ILE A 24 -6.37 0.01 -18.62
CA ILE A 24 -5.64 0.99 -17.82
C ILE A 24 -4.73 0.22 -16.88
N ASP A 25 -3.42 0.38 -17.08
CA ASP A 25 -2.41 -0.17 -16.20
C ASP A 25 -2.11 0.81 -15.07
N THR A 26 -2.37 0.38 -13.85
CA THR A 26 -2.20 1.23 -12.67
C THR A 26 -0.82 1.18 -12.07
N ASP A 27 0.10 0.36 -12.61
CA ASP A 27 1.42 0.19 -12.01
C ASP A 27 2.48 -0.32 -13.01
N VAL A 28 3.23 0.61 -13.60
CA VAL A 28 4.39 0.31 -14.46
C VAL A 28 5.65 0.93 -13.86
N HIS A 29 6.63 0.10 -13.55
CA HIS A 29 7.90 0.55 -12.99
C HIS A 29 8.85 1.09 -14.05
N THR A 30 9.52 2.20 -13.71
CA THR A 30 10.52 2.81 -14.59
C THR A 30 11.84 3.07 -13.85
N ASN A 31 12.94 3.01 -14.60
CA ASN A 31 14.29 3.18 -14.10
C ASN A 31 14.88 4.48 -14.61
N ASP A 32 15.54 5.22 -13.73
CA ASP A 32 16.25 6.43 -14.14
C ASP A 32 17.59 6.07 -14.79
N PHE A 33 17.96 6.80 -15.84
CA PHE A 33 19.34 6.83 -16.30
C PHE A 33 20.14 7.76 -15.39
N THR A 34 20.84 7.16 -14.41
CA THR A 34 21.49 7.87 -13.30
C THR A 34 22.27 9.13 -13.69
N PRO A 35 23.13 9.15 -14.74
CA PRO A 35 23.85 10.37 -15.09
C PRO A 35 22.94 11.56 -15.42
N ALA A 36 21.91 11.35 -16.23
CA ALA A 36 20.97 12.42 -16.60
C ALA A 36 20.11 12.85 -15.40
N PHE A 37 19.77 11.91 -14.52
CA PHE A 37 19.03 12.19 -13.31
C PHE A 37 19.85 13.04 -12.33
N GLU A 38 21.09 12.65 -12.05
CA GLU A 38 22.02 13.40 -11.19
C GLU A 38 22.32 14.80 -11.73
N ASP A 39 22.55 14.94 -13.05
CA ASP A 39 22.73 16.25 -13.69
C ASP A 39 21.50 17.15 -13.49
N TYR A 40 20.28 16.59 -13.58
CA TYR A 40 19.05 17.33 -13.34
C TYR A 40 18.92 17.75 -11.88
N ILE A 41 19.16 16.84 -10.93
CA ILE A 41 19.17 17.13 -9.48
C ILE A 41 20.19 18.23 -9.15
N ALA A 42 21.36 18.23 -9.80
CA ALA A 42 22.38 19.25 -9.59
C ALA A 42 21.91 20.66 -9.96
N THR A 43 20.92 20.81 -10.86
CA THR A 43 20.35 22.13 -11.18
C THR A 43 19.53 22.74 -10.03
N TYR A 44 19.04 21.92 -9.09
CA TYR A 44 18.26 22.35 -7.94
C TYR A 44 19.11 22.72 -6.72
N GLY A 45 20.20 21.98 -6.48
CA GLY A 45 21.00 22.14 -5.26
C GLY A 45 22.48 21.79 -5.40
N GLY A 46 22.99 21.73 -6.63
CA GLY A 46 24.38 21.39 -6.92
C GLY A 46 24.78 19.98 -6.47
N ALA A 47 26.09 19.77 -6.31
CA ALA A 47 26.66 18.49 -5.90
C ALA A 47 26.14 18.00 -4.53
N GLN A 48 25.78 18.91 -3.63
CA GLN A 48 25.24 18.56 -2.32
C GLN A 48 23.97 17.73 -2.44
N LEU A 49 23.05 18.12 -3.33
CA LEU A 49 21.77 17.43 -3.47
C LEU A 49 21.94 16.06 -4.15
N VAL A 50 22.90 15.96 -5.08
CA VAL A 50 23.31 14.69 -5.69
C VAL A 50 23.90 13.73 -4.65
N ASP A 51 24.73 14.23 -3.74
CA ASP A 51 25.30 13.42 -2.66
C ASP A 51 24.21 12.91 -1.70
N GLU A 52 23.17 13.70 -1.43
CA GLU A 52 22.02 13.25 -0.64
C GLU A 52 21.20 12.17 -1.35
N LEU A 53 20.98 12.30 -2.67
CA LEU A 53 20.36 11.24 -3.48
C LEU A 53 21.14 9.92 -3.37
N ARG A 54 22.45 9.96 -3.64
CA ARG A 54 23.32 8.76 -3.61
C ARG A 54 23.32 8.08 -2.25
N LYS A 55 23.32 8.86 -1.16
CA LYS A 55 23.19 8.31 0.21
C LYS A 55 21.85 7.64 0.40
N ALA A 56 20.75 8.30 0.04
CA ALA A 56 19.41 7.76 0.19
C ALA A 56 19.21 6.45 -0.61
N GLU A 57 19.68 6.40 -1.85
CA GLU A 57 19.67 5.20 -2.69
C GLU A 57 20.51 4.07 -2.07
N THR A 58 21.69 4.39 -1.54
CA THR A 58 22.56 3.39 -0.88
C THR A 58 21.86 2.74 0.31
N TYR A 59 21.22 3.52 1.18
CA TYR A 59 20.48 2.97 2.31
C TYR A 59 19.32 2.07 1.88
N ARG A 60 18.61 2.46 0.82
CA ARG A 60 17.44 1.71 0.33
C ARG A 60 17.81 0.41 -0.39
N LEU A 61 18.81 0.45 -1.27
CA LEU A 61 19.11 -0.63 -2.21
C LEU A 61 20.23 -1.55 -1.74
N ASN A 62 21.23 -1.02 -1.03
CA ASN A 62 22.44 -1.73 -0.65
C ASN A 62 22.85 -1.37 0.78
N SER A 63 21.95 -1.59 1.74
CA SER A 63 22.24 -1.40 3.17
C SER A 63 23.49 -2.19 3.57
N LYS A 64 24.50 -1.47 4.06
CA LYS A 64 25.77 -2.05 4.54
C LYS A 64 25.81 -2.04 6.06
N VAL A 65 26.33 -3.12 6.63
CA VAL A 65 26.70 -3.20 8.04
C VAL A 65 28.19 -3.47 8.09
N ASP A 66 28.92 -2.63 8.83
CA ASP A 66 30.39 -2.69 8.93
C ASP A 66 31.08 -2.68 7.55
N GLY A 67 30.59 -1.80 6.66
CA GLY A 67 31.12 -1.65 5.30
C GLY A 67 30.79 -2.78 4.32
N LYS A 68 30.14 -3.86 4.77
CA LYS A 68 29.76 -5.02 3.95
C LYS A 68 28.27 -5.07 3.68
N ASP A 69 27.89 -5.30 2.43
CA ASP A 69 26.52 -5.70 2.09
C ASP A 69 26.26 -7.17 2.49
N TRP A 70 25.02 -7.62 2.33
CA TRP A 70 24.63 -8.98 2.70
C TRP A 70 25.46 -10.07 2.00
N TYR A 71 25.83 -9.89 0.73
CA TYR A 71 26.58 -10.87 -0.08
C TYR A 71 28.04 -10.96 0.31
N GLN A 72 28.60 -9.88 0.84
CA GLN A 72 29.97 -9.80 1.33
C GLN A 72 30.14 -10.39 2.74
N GLN A 73 29.05 -10.53 3.50
CA GLN A 73 29.07 -11.06 4.87
C GLN A 73 29.12 -12.60 4.90
N THR A 74 29.85 -13.18 5.87
CA THR A 74 29.76 -14.62 6.18
C THR A 74 28.41 -14.96 6.83
N PRO A 75 28.01 -16.25 6.88
CA PRO A 75 26.82 -16.67 7.62
C PRO A 75 26.82 -16.22 9.09
N GLU A 76 27.98 -16.25 9.75
CA GLU A 76 28.15 -15.83 11.14
C GLU A 76 27.99 -14.32 11.28
N GLU A 77 28.53 -13.52 10.35
CA GLU A 77 28.36 -12.06 10.32
C GLU A 77 26.88 -11.69 10.12
N ARG A 78 26.18 -12.36 9.19
CA ARG A 78 24.75 -12.16 8.97
C ARG A 78 23.93 -12.50 10.21
N GLN A 79 24.31 -13.57 10.91
CA GLN A 79 23.67 -13.96 12.17
C GLN A 79 23.94 -12.96 13.29
N TYR A 80 25.18 -12.47 13.40
CA TYR A 80 25.60 -11.50 14.41
C TYR A 80 24.90 -10.15 14.23
N TYR A 81 24.93 -9.60 13.01
CA TYR A 81 24.34 -8.30 12.70
C TYR A 81 22.84 -8.36 12.41
N ARG A 82 22.29 -9.58 12.28
CA ARG A 82 20.92 -9.83 11.82
C ARG A 82 20.62 -9.14 10.47
N SER A 83 21.59 -9.18 9.56
CA SER A 83 21.51 -8.53 8.26
C SER A 83 20.40 -9.14 7.41
N LEU A 84 19.40 -8.32 7.08
CA LEU A 84 18.26 -8.71 6.26
C LEU A 84 18.69 -9.24 4.89
N ARG A 85 18.11 -10.36 4.45
CA ARG A 85 18.28 -10.85 3.09
C ARG A 85 17.44 -10.03 2.10
N ALA A 86 18.11 -9.19 1.31
CA ALA A 86 17.57 -8.42 0.18
C ALA A 86 17.45 -9.26 -1.12
N PRO A 87 16.81 -8.80 -2.21
CA PRO A 87 16.83 -9.50 -3.50
C PRO A 87 18.25 -9.64 -4.07
N TRP A 88 18.47 -10.69 -4.89
CA TRP A 88 19.67 -10.77 -5.73
C TRP A 88 19.37 -10.23 -7.11
N TRP A 89 19.60 -8.93 -7.30
CA TRP A 89 19.10 -8.18 -8.45
C TRP A 89 17.56 -8.19 -8.50
N ALA A 90 16.95 -7.03 -8.75
CA ALA A 90 15.50 -6.88 -8.88
C ALA A 90 15.10 -6.37 -10.26
N ARG A 91 15.96 -6.56 -11.28
CA ARG A 91 15.74 -6.08 -12.65
C ARG A 91 15.90 -7.22 -13.65
N VAL A 92 15.02 -7.26 -14.63
CA VAL A 92 15.10 -8.21 -15.75
C VAL A 92 16.24 -7.80 -16.68
N THR A 93 17.32 -8.57 -16.68
CA THR A 93 18.51 -8.29 -17.50
C THR A 93 18.67 -9.19 -18.72
N ARG A 94 17.99 -10.34 -18.73
CA ARG A 94 18.06 -11.30 -19.84
C ARG A 94 17.47 -10.72 -21.14
N ASN A 95 16.40 -9.94 -21.03
CA ASN A 95 15.80 -9.22 -22.15
C ASN A 95 16.28 -7.77 -22.15
N THR A 96 17.41 -7.51 -22.84
CA THR A 96 18.00 -6.17 -22.94
C THR A 96 17.04 -5.13 -23.50
N LEU A 97 16.15 -5.52 -24.42
CA LEU A 97 15.18 -4.60 -25.01
C LEU A 97 14.19 -4.12 -23.95
N ASP A 98 13.67 -5.01 -23.11
CA ASP A 98 12.74 -4.64 -22.02
C ASP A 98 13.46 -3.80 -20.95
N LEU A 99 14.69 -4.17 -20.57
CA LEU A 99 15.51 -3.36 -19.67
C LEU A 99 15.67 -1.91 -20.18
N ALA A 100 15.95 -1.74 -21.47
CA ALA A 100 16.03 -0.42 -22.10
C ALA A 100 14.66 0.27 -22.16
N THR A 101 13.60 -0.49 -22.38
CA THR A 101 12.22 0.03 -22.49
C THR A 101 11.79 0.72 -21.21
N TYR A 102 12.04 0.11 -20.05
CA TYR A 102 11.69 0.72 -18.75
C TYR A 102 12.63 1.85 -18.33
N THR A 103 13.68 2.13 -19.10
CA THR A 103 14.65 3.20 -18.83
C THR A 103 14.48 4.39 -19.77
N LEU A 104 14.02 4.15 -21.01
CA LEU A 104 13.91 5.14 -22.06
C LEU A 104 12.45 5.50 -22.33
N PRO A 105 11.98 6.71 -21.96
CA PRO A 105 10.57 7.10 -22.10
C PRO A 105 10.00 6.93 -23.51
N GLU A 106 10.78 7.25 -24.54
CA GLU A 106 10.34 7.10 -25.94
C GLU A 106 10.13 5.64 -26.33
N LEU A 107 11.02 4.75 -25.90
CA LEU A 107 10.91 3.33 -26.19
C LEU A 107 9.73 2.70 -25.43
N LEU A 108 9.51 3.08 -24.16
CA LEU A 108 8.31 2.69 -23.42
C LEU A 108 7.04 3.12 -24.14
N TYR A 109 6.99 4.37 -24.62
CA TYR A 109 5.84 4.90 -25.33
C TYR A 109 5.54 4.16 -26.65
N GLU A 110 6.59 3.78 -27.40
CA GLU A 110 6.44 2.99 -28.61
C GLU A 110 5.96 1.56 -28.33
N ARG A 111 6.45 0.96 -27.24
CA ARG A 111 6.21 -0.44 -26.90
C ARG A 111 5.06 -0.67 -25.93
N GLN A 112 4.46 0.36 -25.34
CA GLN A 112 3.39 0.24 -24.34
C GLN A 112 2.27 -0.71 -24.79
N ALA A 113 1.81 -0.58 -26.04
CA ALA A 113 0.74 -1.42 -26.56
C ALA A 113 1.12 -2.92 -26.67
N GLU A 114 2.41 -3.26 -26.60
CA GLU A 114 2.89 -4.65 -26.51
C GLU A 114 2.48 -5.32 -25.21
N GLN A 115 2.30 -4.57 -24.11
CA GLN A 115 1.80 -5.10 -22.83
C GLN A 115 0.27 -5.17 -22.79
N GLY A 116 -0.41 -4.79 -23.87
CA GLY A 116 -1.87 -4.80 -23.96
C GLY A 116 -2.56 -3.61 -23.31
N SER A 117 -1.82 -2.60 -22.86
CA SER A 117 -2.39 -1.41 -22.19
C SER A 117 -2.61 -0.25 -23.15
N ASP A 118 -3.67 0.55 -22.93
CA ASP A 118 -3.90 1.80 -23.66
C ASP A 118 -3.42 3.05 -22.90
N TYR A 119 -3.37 2.96 -21.57
CA TYR A 119 -2.93 4.03 -20.69
C TYR A 119 -2.19 3.41 -19.50
N SER A 120 -1.08 4.02 -19.09
CA SER A 120 -0.23 3.49 -18.03
C SER A 120 0.16 4.58 -17.03
N VAL A 121 -0.02 4.29 -15.76
CA VAL A 121 0.53 5.10 -14.66
C VAL A 121 1.89 4.54 -14.28
N LEU A 122 2.88 5.43 -14.21
CA LEU A 122 4.28 5.06 -14.07
C LEU A 122 4.77 5.33 -12.66
N PHE A 123 5.53 4.38 -12.12
CA PHE A 123 6.20 4.45 -10.83
C PHE A 123 7.72 4.44 -11.04
N PRO A 124 8.33 5.63 -11.18
CA PRO A 124 9.79 5.73 -11.16
C PRO A 124 10.35 5.18 -9.85
N ASN A 125 11.34 4.29 -9.95
CA ASN A 125 11.90 3.59 -8.80
C ASN A 125 12.55 4.52 -7.74
N ASN A 126 12.86 5.77 -8.11
CA ASN A 126 13.37 6.79 -7.20
C ASN A 126 12.35 7.86 -6.80
N ALA A 127 11.06 7.70 -7.15
CA ALA A 127 10.01 8.68 -6.85
C ALA A 127 9.99 9.09 -5.36
N LEU A 128 10.28 8.18 -4.44
CA LEU A 128 10.32 8.42 -2.99
C LEU A 128 11.74 8.44 -2.39
N ALA A 129 12.79 8.52 -3.21
CA ALA A 129 14.17 8.46 -2.73
C ALA A 129 14.49 9.58 -1.73
N ALA A 130 13.87 10.76 -1.87
CA ALA A 130 14.09 11.89 -0.96
C ALA A 130 13.70 11.59 0.49
N GLY A 131 12.87 10.57 0.76
CA GLY A 131 12.54 10.15 2.12
C GLY A 131 13.75 9.72 2.95
N GLY A 132 14.86 9.32 2.31
CA GLY A 132 16.13 8.99 2.97
C GLY A 132 17.10 10.16 3.15
N ALA A 133 16.76 11.36 2.66
CA ALA A 133 17.62 12.54 2.74
C ALA A 133 17.44 13.30 4.07
N LYS A 134 18.43 14.13 4.41
CA LYS A 134 18.35 15.00 5.59
C LYS A 134 17.18 16.00 5.50
N PRO A 135 16.57 16.39 6.63
CA PRO A 135 15.42 17.30 6.64
C PRO A 135 15.60 18.57 5.81
N GLU A 136 16.76 19.22 5.93
CA GLU A 136 17.05 20.48 5.23
C GLU A 136 17.18 20.35 3.70
N ASN A 137 17.43 19.15 3.17
CA ASN A 137 17.61 18.89 1.73
C ASN A 137 16.44 18.11 1.10
N ARG A 138 15.63 17.44 1.93
CA ARG A 138 14.61 16.47 1.49
C ARG A 138 13.59 17.08 0.54
N GLN A 139 13.05 18.26 0.86
CA GLN A 139 12.05 18.90 0.02
C GLN A 139 12.61 19.35 -1.34
N ALA A 140 13.80 19.96 -1.34
CA ALA A 140 14.48 20.35 -2.58
C ALA A 140 14.77 19.12 -3.46
N LEU A 141 15.20 18.01 -2.86
CA LEU A 141 15.43 16.76 -3.57
C LEU A 141 14.12 16.20 -4.13
N GLN A 142 13.05 16.12 -3.34
CA GLN A 142 11.76 15.59 -3.78
C GLN A 142 11.18 16.39 -4.96
N ARG A 143 11.28 17.73 -4.91
CA ARG A 143 10.86 18.60 -6.01
C ARG A 143 11.68 18.37 -7.28
N ALA A 144 12.99 18.21 -7.16
CA ALA A 144 13.87 17.94 -8.29
C ALA A 144 13.57 16.57 -8.94
N ILE A 145 13.31 15.54 -8.13
CA ILE A 145 12.90 14.20 -8.59
C ILE A 145 11.58 14.29 -9.37
N ASN A 146 10.55 14.88 -8.76
CA ASN A 146 9.24 15.01 -9.40
C ASN A 146 9.32 15.82 -10.71
N HIS A 147 10.11 16.89 -10.74
CA HIS A 147 10.26 17.73 -11.94
C HIS A 147 10.98 16.98 -13.06
N TYR A 148 12.05 16.23 -12.75
CA TYR A 148 12.71 15.39 -13.73
C TYR A 148 11.72 14.42 -14.39
N HIS A 149 10.93 13.68 -13.60
CA HIS A 149 9.94 12.74 -14.12
C HIS A 149 8.84 13.43 -14.92
N ALA A 150 8.34 14.58 -14.46
CA ALA A 150 7.37 15.37 -15.20
C ALA A 150 7.90 15.79 -16.58
N ASP A 151 9.16 16.22 -16.67
CA ASP A 151 9.76 16.69 -17.92
C ASP A 151 10.01 15.57 -18.92
N ILE A 152 10.62 14.46 -18.50
CA ILE A 152 10.98 13.39 -19.43
C ILE A 152 9.74 12.67 -20.01
N TYR A 153 8.61 12.68 -19.28
CA TYR A 153 7.36 12.08 -19.73
C TYR A 153 6.37 13.08 -20.34
N ARG A 154 6.64 14.40 -20.30
CA ARG A 154 5.71 15.44 -20.80
C ARG A 154 5.24 15.19 -22.24
N LYS A 155 6.18 14.80 -23.12
CA LYS A 155 5.92 14.48 -24.55
C LYS A 155 5.01 13.26 -24.75
N TYR A 156 4.91 12.37 -23.77
CA TYR A 156 4.22 11.07 -23.84
C TYR A 156 2.95 11.03 -22.98
N SER A 157 2.51 12.19 -22.48
CA SER A 157 1.41 12.35 -21.52
C SER A 157 0.02 11.99 -22.06
N ASP A 158 -0.13 11.73 -23.37
CA ASP A 158 -1.37 11.19 -23.92
C ASP A 158 -1.62 9.75 -23.46
N ARG A 159 -0.58 9.01 -23.05
CA ARG A 159 -0.67 7.58 -22.66
C ARG A 159 0.09 7.21 -21.39
N LEU A 160 1.13 7.95 -21.03
CA LEU A 160 1.99 7.65 -19.90
C LEU A 160 1.92 8.77 -18.87
N THR A 161 1.62 8.46 -17.61
CA THR A 161 1.57 9.44 -16.51
C THR A 161 2.44 9.01 -15.35
N PRO A 162 3.56 9.69 -15.07
CA PRO A 162 4.32 9.42 -13.87
C PRO A 162 3.57 9.91 -12.62
N VAL A 163 3.72 9.17 -11.53
CA VAL A 163 3.31 9.62 -10.20
C VAL A 163 4.26 10.69 -9.66
N ALA A 164 3.73 11.60 -8.83
CA ALA A 164 4.55 12.46 -7.99
C ALA A 164 4.86 11.73 -6.67
N GLY A 165 6.13 11.61 -6.29
CA GLY A 165 6.47 11.18 -4.94
C GLY A 165 6.19 12.30 -3.94
N ILE A 166 5.55 11.98 -2.82
CA ILE A 166 5.28 12.94 -1.74
C ILE A 166 5.86 12.37 -0.44
N THR A 167 6.81 13.11 0.16
CA THR A 167 7.35 12.71 1.46
C THR A 167 6.37 13.07 2.57
N MET A 168 6.10 12.12 3.47
CA MET A 168 5.10 12.25 4.52
C MET A 168 5.76 12.38 5.90
N THR A 169 6.80 13.21 6.00
CA THR A 169 7.49 13.41 7.30
C THR A 169 6.72 14.38 8.18
N THR A 170 6.20 15.47 7.61
CA THR A 170 5.25 16.37 8.28
C THR A 170 4.11 16.72 7.32
N PRO A 171 2.91 17.05 7.80
CA PRO A 171 1.80 17.47 6.94
C PRO A 171 2.13 18.70 6.10
N GLN A 172 2.84 19.68 6.68
CA GLN A 172 3.19 20.92 5.99
C GLN A 172 4.11 20.67 4.78
N GLU A 173 5.21 19.93 4.97
CA GLU A 173 6.12 19.57 3.88
C GLU A 173 5.37 18.79 2.77
N ALA A 174 4.50 17.85 3.17
CA ALA A 174 3.72 17.03 2.24
C ALA A 174 2.74 17.87 1.41
N ILE A 175 2.05 18.85 2.03
CA ILE A 175 1.15 19.78 1.34
C ILE A 175 1.91 20.63 0.33
N GLU A 176 3.06 21.19 0.72
CA GLU A 176 3.85 22.03 -0.16
C GLU A 176 4.40 21.27 -1.38
N ASP A 177 4.85 20.03 -1.19
CA ASP A 177 5.32 19.18 -2.28
C ASP A 177 4.16 18.72 -3.18
N LEU A 178 2.99 18.45 -2.59
CA LEU A 178 1.78 18.13 -3.33
C LEU A 178 1.33 19.31 -4.20
N GLU A 179 1.28 20.52 -3.64
CA GLU A 179 0.92 21.72 -4.41
C GLU A 179 1.94 22.00 -5.51
N PHE A 180 3.24 21.84 -5.24
CA PHE A 180 4.26 21.98 -6.27
C PHE A 180 4.05 20.95 -7.41
N ALA A 181 3.89 19.67 -7.08
CA ALA A 181 3.70 18.62 -8.06
C ALA A 181 2.44 18.81 -8.93
N VAL A 182 1.31 19.18 -8.32
CA VAL A 182 0.05 19.32 -9.06
C VAL A 182 -0.03 20.67 -9.76
N LYS A 183 0.17 21.78 -9.05
CA LYS A 183 -0.06 23.13 -9.60
C LYS A 183 1.07 23.60 -10.51
N THR A 184 2.30 23.16 -10.28
CA THR A 184 3.47 23.58 -11.08
C THR A 184 3.81 22.58 -12.17
N LEU A 185 3.90 21.29 -11.81
CA LEU A 185 4.31 20.26 -12.76
C LEU A 185 3.15 19.65 -13.55
N GLY A 186 1.92 19.77 -13.07
CA GLY A 186 0.74 19.18 -13.70
C GLY A 186 0.63 17.66 -13.52
N LEU A 187 1.33 17.09 -12.54
CA LEU A 187 1.21 15.68 -12.18
C LEU A 187 -0.16 15.44 -11.54
N LYS A 188 -0.76 14.27 -11.82
CA LYS A 188 -2.18 14.00 -11.52
C LYS A 188 -2.41 12.81 -10.58
N VAL A 189 -1.35 12.12 -10.18
CA VAL A 189 -1.37 10.94 -9.28
C VAL A 189 -0.20 11.10 -8.30
N ILE A 190 -0.39 10.73 -7.03
CA ILE A 190 0.67 10.81 -6.03
C ILE A 190 1.01 9.43 -5.47
N ASN A 191 2.31 9.18 -5.24
CA ASN A 191 2.82 8.03 -4.49
C ASN A 191 3.34 8.49 -3.13
N ILE A 192 2.91 7.83 -2.06
CA ILE A 192 3.37 8.09 -0.68
C ILE A 192 4.02 6.84 -0.07
N PRO A 193 4.93 6.98 0.90
CA PRO A 193 5.67 5.85 1.48
C PRO A 193 4.81 4.90 2.33
N GLY A 194 3.50 5.10 2.48
CA GLY A 194 2.56 4.23 3.24
C GLY A 194 2.83 4.10 4.75
N GLY A 195 3.98 4.56 5.24
CA GLY A 195 4.29 4.78 6.64
C GLY A 195 5.67 5.42 6.84
N VAL A 196 5.89 6.07 7.96
CA VAL A 196 7.21 6.63 8.34
C VAL A 196 7.66 6.13 9.70
N LYS A 197 8.97 5.92 9.86
CA LYS A 197 9.55 5.56 11.16
C LYS A 197 9.64 6.79 12.05
N ARG A 198 9.04 6.73 13.23
CA ARG A 198 9.08 7.77 14.27
C ARG A 198 9.85 7.27 15.48
N PRO A 199 10.76 8.09 16.05
CA PRO A 199 11.47 7.68 17.26
C PRO A 199 10.51 7.49 18.43
N ILE A 200 10.75 6.46 19.25
CA ILE A 200 10.08 6.35 20.54
C ILE A 200 10.72 7.39 21.47
N LYS A 201 10.01 8.50 21.72
CA LYS A 201 10.53 9.67 22.48
C LYS A 201 11.20 9.27 23.80
N ALA A 202 10.54 8.43 24.59
CA ALA A 202 11.05 7.97 25.89
C ALA A 202 12.42 7.24 25.81
N ILE A 203 12.75 6.65 24.65
CA ILE A 203 14.06 6.03 24.39
C ILE A 203 15.01 7.07 23.79
N ALA A 204 14.55 7.85 22.81
CA ALA A 204 15.35 8.87 22.14
C ALA A 204 15.87 9.96 23.10
N ASP A 205 15.08 10.33 24.12
CA ASP A 205 15.50 11.28 25.16
C ASP A 205 16.70 10.78 25.98
N LYS A 206 16.81 9.44 26.14
CA LYS A 206 17.91 8.79 26.86
C LYS A 206 19.09 8.46 25.93
N TYR A 207 18.78 8.11 24.69
CA TYR A 207 19.72 7.65 23.67
C TYR A 207 19.49 8.42 22.36
N PRO A 208 19.93 9.68 22.29
CA PRO A 208 19.67 10.52 21.13
C PRO A 208 20.41 10.01 19.89
N ALA A 209 19.76 10.09 18.73
CA ALA A 209 20.18 9.42 17.49
C ALA A 209 21.52 9.91 16.92
N ASP A 210 21.90 11.16 17.19
CA ASP A 210 23.18 11.74 16.78
C ASP A 210 24.37 11.12 17.53
N ARG A 211 24.14 10.63 18.75
CA ARG A 211 25.15 9.97 19.59
C ARG A 211 25.03 8.45 19.62
N TYR A 212 23.82 7.91 19.45
CA TYR A 212 23.50 6.49 19.53
C TYR A 212 22.72 6.00 18.28
N PRO A 213 23.26 6.19 17.06
CA PRO A 213 22.59 5.80 15.83
C PRO A 213 22.28 4.30 15.77
N GLU A 214 23.06 3.47 16.44
CA GLU A 214 22.88 2.01 16.53
C GLU A 214 21.69 1.58 17.38
N ILE A 215 21.25 2.43 18.31
CA ILE A 215 20.03 2.23 19.11
C ILE A 215 18.83 2.83 18.37
N ALA A 216 18.99 4.05 17.85
CA ALA A 216 17.92 4.78 17.17
C ALA A 216 17.33 4.01 15.98
N LYS A 217 18.16 3.26 15.24
CA LYS A 217 17.70 2.40 14.13
C LYS A 217 16.73 1.29 14.52
N TYR A 218 16.59 0.96 15.80
CA TYR A 218 15.66 -0.05 16.32
C TYR A 218 14.57 0.54 17.23
N ALA A 219 14.81 1.72 17.81
CA ALA A 219 13.92 2.36 18.77
C ALA A 219 12.88 3.28 18.10
N TYR A 220 12.02 2.70 17.25
CA TYR A 220 10.99 3.43 16.51
C TYR A 220 9.65 2.71 16.50
N TYR A 221 8.58 3.46 16.22
CA TYR A 221 7.30 2.94 15.77
C TYR A 221 7.02 3.41 14.34
N ILE A 222 6.06 2.80 13.66
CA ILE A 222 5.67 3.19 12.30
C ILE A 222 4.37 3.96 12.39
N ASP A 223 4.40 5.19 11.88
CA ASP A 223 3.29 6.11 11.80
C ASP A 223 2.66 6.01 10.40
N PHE A 224 1.37 5.70 10.38
CA PHE A 224 0.58 5.44 9.17
C PHE A 224 -0.37 6.59 8.82
N PHE A 225 -0.11 7.81 9.32
CA PHE A 225 -0.77 9.06 8.91
C PHE A 225 -2.29 9.13 9.22
N GLY A 226 -2.77 8.27 10.12
CA GLY A 226 -4.16 8.21 10.57
C GLY A 226 -4.22 7.94 12.06
N LEU A 227 -4.70 6.75 12.45
CA LEU A 227 -4.72 6.30 13.85
C LEU A 227 -3.33 6.45 14.50
N ASP A 228 -3.29 7.06 15.69
CA ASP A 228 -2.11 7.26 16.53
C ASP A 228 -0.93 8.01 15.88
N SER A 229 -1.19 8.78 14.81
CA SER A 229 -0.15 9.57 14.15
C SER A 229 0.39 10.68 15.06
N GLU A 230 1.71 10.94 14.97
CA GLU A 230 2.37 12.01 15.73
C GLU A 230 1.86 13.40 15.33
N TYR A 231 1.42 13.55 14.08
CA TYR A 231 0.92 14.79 13.52
C TYR A 231 -0.51 14.60 13.02
N ASP A 232 -1.26 15.70 13.01
CA ASP A 232 -2.55 15.74 12.32
C ASP A 232 -2.36 15.87 10.81
N TYR A 233 -2.69 14.82 10.07
CA TYR A 233 -2.62 14.78 8.61
C TYR A 233 -3.94 15.18 7.93
N ASP A 234 -5.00 15.51 8.66
CA ASP A 234 -6.26 15.96 8.05
C ASP A 234 -6.08 17.13 7.06
N PRO A 235 -5.24 18.16 7.32
CA PRO A 235 -4.98 19.21 6.32
C PRO A 235 -4.34 18.68 5.02
N PHE A 236 -3.54 17.62 5.11
CA PHE A 236 -2.97 16.98 3.92
C PHE A 236 -4.05 16.22 3.14
N TRP A 237 -4.88 15.44 3.84
CA TRP A 237 -5.99 14.71 3.22
C TRP A 237 -7.02 15.64 2.58
N GLU A 238 -7.34 16.76 3.23
CA GLU A 238 -8.17 17.82 2.67
C GLU A 238 -7.55 18.37 1.37
N LYS A 239 -6.24 18.64 1.36
CA LYS A 239 -5.54 19.13 0.17
C LYS A 239 -5.54 18.11 -0.96
N VAL A 240 -5.40 16.81 -0.67
CA VAL A 240 -5.50 15.73 -1.67
C VAL A 240 -6.88 15.75 -2.36
N VAL A 241 -7.96 15.90 -1.57
CA VAL A 241 -9.33 16.01 -2.10
C VAL A 241 -9.51 17.30 -2.89
N GLU A 242 -9.04 18.45 -2.38
CA GLU A 242 -9.09 19.75 -3.07
C GLU A 242 -8.46 19.69 -4.46
N LEU A 243 -7.30 19.04 -4.56
CA LEU A 243 -6.54 18.94 -5.81
C LEU A 243 -7.01 17.79 -6.71
N GLY A 244 -7.89 16.91 -6.22
CA GLY A 244 -8.47 15.81 -6.97
C GLY A 244 -7.41 14.80 -7.42
N VAL A 245 -6.46 14.44 -6.56
CA VAL A 245 -5.44 13.44 -6.91
C VAL A 245 -5.70 12.11 -6.19
N PRO A 246 -5.67 10.96 -6.89
CA PRO A 246 -5.66 9.67 -6.23
C PRO A 246 -4.30 9.44 -5.56
N VAL A 247 -4.36 8.76 -4.41
CA VAL A 247 -3.21 8.38 -3.59
C VAL A 247 -2.82 6.95 -3.93
N THR A 248 -1.55 6.70 -4.19
CA THR A 248 -0.98 5.37 -4.39
C THR A 248 0.11 5.12 -3.36
N THR A 249 0.37 3.85 -3.03
CA THR A 249 1.48 3.48 -2.17
C THR A 249 2.03 2.09 -2.48
N HIS A 250 3.36 2.00 -2.46
CA HIS A 250 4.15 0.77 -2.54
C HIS A 250 4.86 0.54 -1.20
N TYR A 251 4.10 0.26 -0.15
CA TYR A 251 4.68 0.11 1.20
C TYR A 251 4.81 -1.34 1.64
N GLY A 252 6.07 -1.74 1.82
CA GLY A 252 6.44 -3.09 2.22
C GLY A 252 6.78 -3.24 3.70
N SER A 253 6.39 -4.38 4.27
CA SER A 253 6.73 -4.79 5.65
C SER A 253 8.06 -5.58 5.76
N GLN A 254 8.88 -5.60 4.70
CA GLN A 254 10.20 -6.25 4.76
C GLN A 254 11.05 -5.63 5.87
N GLY A 255 11.66 -6.48 6.70
CA GLY A 255 12.42 -6.07 7.87
C GLY A 255 11.60 -5.88 9.16
N TRP A 256 10.26 -6.02 9.11
CA TRP A 256 9.45 -6.11 10.32
C TRP A 256 9.70 -7.44 11.06
N THR A 257 9.31 -7.49 12.34
CA THR A 257 9.31 -8.75 13.10
C THR A 257 8.49 -9.81 12.37
N GLY A 258 9.10 -10.96 12.10
CA GLY A 258 8.51 -12.04 11.30
C GLY A 258 8.86 -11.99 9.80
N ARG A 259 9.34 -10.85 9.28
CA ARG A 259 9.76 -10.63 7.88
C ARG A 259 11.20 -10.15 7.76
N SER A 260 12.03 -10.58 8.70
CA SER A 260 13.42 -10.17 8.85
C SER A 260 14.39 -11.35 8.73
N SER A 261 14.11 -12.30 7.85
CA SER A 261 14.97 -13.45 7.59
C SER A 261 16.32 -12.98 7.04
N ILE A 262 17.38 -13.53 7.63
CA ILE A 262 18.76 -13.23 7.25
C ILE A 262 19.25 -14.13 6.11
N SER A 263 18.45 -15.10 5.66
CA SER A 263 18.88 -16.14 4.70
C SER A 263 17.92 -16.36 3.55
N ASN A 264 16.65 -15.94 3.67
CA ASN A 264 15.63 -16.20 2.65
C ASN A 264 14.87 -14.92 2.27
N TYR A 265 15.07 -14.46 1.03
CA TYR A 265 14.41 -13.28 0.49
C TYR A 265 12.91 -13.50 0.28
N MET A 266 12.51 -14.67 -0.23
CA MET A 266 11.10 -14.99 -0.48
C MET A 266 10.29 -15.05 0.81
N ASN A 267 10.89 -15.50 1.92
CA ASN A 267 10.26 -15.37 3.25
C ASN A 267 9.97 -13.91 3.61
N ASN A 268 10.87 -12.99 3.25
CA ASN A 268 10.67 -11.57 3.53
C ASN A 268 9.67 -10.95 2.55
N HIS A 269 9.70 -11.36 1.29
CA HIS A 269 8.93 -10.80 0.18
C HIS A 269 7.47 -11.24 0.15
N ILE A 270 7.17 -12.55 0.16
CA ILE A 270 5.80 -13.01 -0.12
C ILE A 270 4.79 -12.40 0.88
N GLY A 271 3.82 -11.63 0.39
CA GLY A 271 2.80 -10.93 1.18
C GLY A 271 3.27 -9.65 1.90
N HIS A 272 4.47 -9.15 1.62
CA HIS A 272 5.03 -8.03 2.37
C HIS A 272 4.32 -6.69 2.10
N PHE A 273 3.89 -6.46 0.85
CA PHE A 273 3.10 -5.29 0.47
C PHE A 273 1.69 -5.36 1.03
N ALA A 274 1.06 -6.54 1.01
CA ALA A 274 -0.25 -6.77 1.66
C ALA A 274 -0.21 -6.36 3.14
N ASP A 275 0.79 -6.82 3.90
CA ASP A 275 0.90 -6.53 5.34
C ASP A 275 1.14 -5.03 5.63
N GLY A 276 2.01 -4.38 4.86
CA GLY A 276 2.27 -2.94 5.00
C GLY A 276 1.03 -2.11 4.66
N SER A 277 0.40 -2.44 3.54
CA SER A 277 -0.83 -1.80 3.05
C SER A 277 -2.02 -2.02 3.99
N GLN A 278 -2.14 -3.22 4.57
CA GLN A 278 -3.16 -3.52 5.56
C GLN A 278 -3.00 -2.67 6.82
N ALA A 279 -1.77 -2.45 7.30
CA ALA A 279 -1.51 -1.57 8.43
C ALA A 279 -1.90 -0.12 8.11
N PHE A 280 -1.51 0.37 6.93
CA PHE A 280 -1.86 1.70 6.44
C PHE A 280 -3.38 1.91 6.29
N ALA A 281 -4.08 1.01 5.57
CA ALA A 281 -5.52 1.10 5.34
C ALA A 281 -6.31 1.08 6.65
N LYS A 282 -5.93 0.22 7.60
CA LYS A 282 -6.57 0.18 8.93
C LYS A 282 -6.32 1.46 9.72
N ALA A 283 -5.13 2.05 9.65
CA ALA A 283 -4.87 3.31 10.32
C ALA A 283 -5.74 4.44 9.77
N LEU A 284 -5.95 4.50 8.45
CA LEU A 284 -6.88 5.46 7.83
C LEU A 284 -8.34 5.19 8.22
N PHE A 285 -8.76 3.91 8.19
CA PHE A 285 -10.12 3.51 8.53
C PHE A 285 -10.44 3.80 10.01
N PHE A 286 -9.70 3.20 10.94
CA PHE A 286 -9.93 3.34 12.38
C PHE A 286 -9.59 4.74 12.88
N GLY A 287 -8.66 5.45 12.24
CA GLY A 287 -8.40 6.87 12.51
C GLY A 287 -9.51 7.81 12.01
N GLY A 288 -10.53 7.29 11.31
CA GLY A 288 -11.67 8.07 10.80
C GLY A 288 -11.36 8.93 9.57
N VAL A 289 -10.21 8.74 8.92
CA VAL A 289 -9.82 9.53 7.74
C VAL A 289 -10.80 9.31 6.60
N THR A 290 -11.20 8.07 6.33
CA THR A 290 -12.18 7.74 5.27
C THR A 290 -13.58 8.29 5.57
N ARG A 291 -13.91 8.52 6.85
CA ARG A 291 -15.15 9.19 7.26
C ARG A 291 -15.09 10.69 7.02
N ARG A 292 -13.99 11.34 7.39
CA ARG A 292 -13.82 12.79 7.23
C ARG A 292 -13.63 13.18 5.75
N PHE A 293 -13.00 12.31 4.97
CA PHE A 293 -12.70 12.54 3.56
C PHE A 293 -13.20 11.36 2.69
N PRO A 294 -14.52 11.19 2.54
CA PRO A 294 -15.10 10.08 1.77
C PRO A 294 -14.78 10.16 0.27
N GLN A 295 -14.31 11.30 -0.24
CA GLN A 295 -13.85 11.45 -1.61
C GLN A 295 -12.42 10.92 -1.84
N LEU A 296 -11.66 10.56 -0.79
CA LEU A 296 -10.32 10.01 -0.98
C LEU A 296 -10.36 8.70 -1.76
N ARG A 297 -9.42 8.57 -2.71
CA ARG A 297 -9.22 7.37 -3.51
C ARG A 297 -7.79 6.90 -3.29
N VAL A 298 -7.65 5.76 -2.63
CA VAL A 298 -6.37 5.24 -2.14
C VAL A 298 -6.15 3.86 -2.74
N ALA A 299 -5.12 3.74 -3.58
CA ALA A 299 -4.66 2.49 -4.13
C ALA A 299 -3.43 1.99 -3.38
N MET A 300 -3.40 0.71 -3.02
CA MET A 300 -2.21 0.08 -2.46
C MET A 300 -1.78 -1.03 -3.41
N LEU A 301 -0.54 -0.95 -3.85
CA LEU A 301 -0.04 -1.64 -5.04
C LEU A 301 0.91 -2.78 -4.68
N GLU A 302 1.12 -3.72 -5.61
CA GLU A 302 1.91 -4.96 -5.46
C GLU A 302 1.46 -5.88 -4.28
N GLY A 303 0.28 -5.63 -3.71
CA GLY A 303 -0.19 -6.31 -2.50
C GLY A 303 -1.15 -7.48 -2.74
N GLY A 304 -1.67 -7.61 -3.96
CA GLY A 304 -2.83 -8.45 -4.22
C GLY A 304 -4.13 -7.82 -3.70
N ALA A 305 -5.27 -8.46 -3.97
CA ALA A 305 -6.59 -7.96 -3.60
C ALA A 305 -7.36 -8.82 -2.60
N ASP A 306 -6.89 -10.04 -2.33
CA ASP A 306 -7.51 -10.97 -1.38
C ASP A 306 -7.51 -10.45 0.06
N TRP A 307 -6.41 -9.80 0.48
CA TRP A 307 -6.30 -9.22 1.81
C TRP A 307 -7.33 -8.10 2.03
N GLY A 308 -7.70 -7.37 0.96
CA GLY A 308 -8.75 -6.36 0.99
C GLY A 308 -10.12 -6.92 1.32
N ALA A 309 -10.46 -8.09 0.74
CA ALA A 309 -11.67 -8.84 1.07
C ALA A 309 -11.62 -9.42 2.47
N HIS A 310 -10.49 -10.02 2.83
CA HIS A 310 -10.27 -10.58 4.17
C HIS A 310 -10.48 -9.54 5.27
N VAL A 311 -9.88 -8.35 5.14
CA VAL A 311 -10.06 -7.27 6.12
C VAL A 311 -11.51 -6.78 6.15
N TYR A 312 -12.14 -6.58 4.99
CA TYR A 312 -13.55 -6.16 4.93
C TYR A 312 -14.48 -7.13 5.69
N ILE A 313 -14.37 -8.44 5.40
CA ILE A 313 -15.12 -9.49 6.10
C ILE A 313 -14.87 -9.41 7.60
N HIS A 314 -13.61 -9.23 7.99
CA HIS A 314 -13.21 -9.17 9.40
C HIS A 314 -13.72 -7.90 10.09
N LEU A 315 -13.75 -6.74 9.43
CA LEU A 315 -14.33 -5.53 9.99
C LEU A 315 -15.80 -5.72 10.33
N VAL A 316 -16.59 -6.29 9.41
CA VAL A 316 -18.01 -6.61 9.63
C VAL A 316 -18.18 -7.61 10.78
N ASP A 317 -17.41 -8.70 10.76
CA ASP A 317 -17.46 -9.74 11.79
C ASP A 317 -17.13 -9.18 13.18
N ARG A 318 -16.09 -8.32 13.28
CA ARG A 318 -15.67 -7.74 14.55
C ARG A 318 -16.67 -6.70 15.02
N PHE A 319 -17.19 -5.86 14.13
CA PHE A 319 -18.22 -4.89 14.51
C PHE A 319 -19.45 -5.57 15.12
N SER A 320 -19.90 -6.69 14.56
CA SER A 320 -21.04 -7.45 15.11
C SER A 320 -20.84 -7.94 16.55
N LYS A 321 -19.58 -8.14 16.97
CA LYS A 321 -19.19 -8.64 18.30
C LYS A 321 -18.70 -7.54 19.23
N ARG A 322 -18.11 -6.47 18.68
CA ARG A 322 -17.31 -5.49 19.41
C ARG A 322 -17.83 -4.05 19.26
N ASN A 323 -19.04 -3.85 18.74
CA ASN A 323 -19.74 -2.58 18.93
C ASN A 323 -20.20 -2.41 20.39
N LEU A 324 -20.52 -1.18 20.81
CA LEU A 324 -20.88 -0.86 22.21
C LEU A 324 -21.97 -1.76 22.80
N LYS A 325 -22.98 -2.11 22.00
CA LYS A 325 -24.05 -3.01 22.43
C LYS A 325 -23.54 -4.44 22.62
N ALA A 326 -22.80 -4.97 21.65
CA ALA A 326 -22.30 -6.34 21.67
C ALA A 326 -21.19 -6.55 22.72
N LEU A 327 -20.44 -5.49 23.07
CA LEU A 327 -19.44 -5.52 24.13
C LEU A 327 -20.03 -5.85 25.51
N GLN A 328 -21.33 -5.64 25.72
CA GLN A 328 -22.00 -6.08 26.94
C GLN A 328 -21.96 -7.60 27.14
N ASN A 329 -21.81 -8.40 26.08
CA ASN A 329 -21.59 -9.85 26.22
C ASN A 329 -20.28 -10.19 26.94
N TYR A 330 -19.33 -9.24 27.02
CA TYR A 330 -18.02 -9.41 27.65
C TYR A 330 -17.86 -8.51 28.87
N ASN A 331 -18.92 -7.84 29.32
CA ASN A 331 -18.88 -7.00 30.50
C ASN A 331 -18.85 -7.90 31.76
N PRO A 332 -17.74 -7.92 32.54
CA PRO A 332 -17.62 -8.81 33.69
C PRO A 332 -18.69 -8.53 34.76
N GLU A 333 -19.21 -7.30 34.84
CA GLU A 333 -20.27 -6.91 35.79
C GLU A 333 -21.61 -7.61 35.53
N LEU A 334 -21.82 -8.13 34.31
CA LEU A 334 -23.04 -8.85 33.94
C LEU A 334 -22.97 -10.35 34.25
N THR A 335 -21.85 -10.84 34.80
CA THR A 335 -21.71 -12.25 35.20
C THR A 335 -22.67 -12.59 36.33
N ASN A 336 -23.58 -13.54 36.08
CA ASN A 336 -24.51 -14.02 37.11
C ASN A 336 -23.82 -14.98 38.08
N ALA A 337 -23.34 -14.43 39.20
CA ALA A 337 -22.58 -15.20 40.19
C ALA A 337 -23.39 -16.35 40.84
N ASN A 338 -24.72 -16.22 40.94
CA ASN A 338 -25.57 -17.28 41.48
C ASN A 338 -25.65 -18.47 40.54
N GLU A 339 -25.95 -18.21 39.28
CA GLU A 339 -26.04 -19.26 38.25
C GLU A 339 -24.70 -19.93 38.01
N LEU A 340 -23.60 -19.15 37.99
CA LEU A 340 -22.26 -19.71 37.89
C LEU A 340 -21.93 -20.66 39.05
N TYR A 341 -22.29 -20.27 40.28
CA TYR A 341 -22.15 -21.14 41.46
C TYR A 341 -22.98 -22.42 41.31
N GLU A 342 -24.26 -22.33 40.93
CA GLU A 342 -25.14 -23.50 40.75
C GLU A 342 -24.61 -24.46 39.68
N LEU A 343 -24.05 -23.94 38.58
CA LEU A 343 -23.43 -24.74 37.53
C LEU A 343 -22.18 -25.46 38.04
N PHE A 344 -21.33 -24.78 38.83
CA PHE A 344 -20.14 -25.41 39.42
C PHE A 344 -20.50 -26.41 40.52
N GLU A 345 -21.53 -26.17 41.32
CA GLU A 345 -22.04 -27.14 42.28
C GLU A 345 -22.56 -28.40 41.58
N ARG A 346 -23.30 -28.23 40.49
CA ARG A 346 -23.92 -29.35 39.75
C ARG A 346 -22.94 -30.13 38.87
N PHE A 347 -21.96 -29.46 38.26
CA PHE A 347 -21.10 -30.05 37.23
C PHE A 347 -19.60 -29.98 37.55
N GLY A 348 -19.19 -29.26 38.60
CA GLY A 348 -17.79 -29.00 38.93
C GLY A 348 -17.06 -30.14 39.63
N GLY A 349 -17.77 -31.18 40.10
CA GLY A 349 -17.26 -32.48 40.57
C GLY A 349 -15.83 -32.49 41.11
N ASP A 350 -14.94 -33.21 40.43
CA ASP A 350 -13.53 -33.35 40.84
C ASP A 350 -12.71 -32.05 40.71
N VAL A 351 -13.07 -31.14 39.80
CA VAL A 351 -12.34 -29.88 39.57
C VAL A 351 -12.46 -28.93 40.76
N THR A 352 -13.59 -28.95 41.46
CA THR A 352 -13.85 -28.10 42.64
C THR A 352 -13.42 -28.73 43.96
N LYS A 353 -12.96 -29.98 43.95
CA LYS A 353 -12.68 -30.75 45.15
C LYS A 353 -11.50 -30.16 45.93
N GLY A 354 -11.75 -29.77 47.18
CA GLY A 354 -10.75 -29.18 48.06
C GLY A 354 -10.62 -27.67 47.97
N TYR A 355 -11.48 -27.00 47.20
CA TYR A 355 -11.52 -25.53 47.07
C TYR A 355 -12.80 -24.94 47.67
N SER A 356 -12.72 -23.69 48.15
CA SER A 356 -13.89 -22.88 48.51
C SER A 356 -14.64 -22.49 47.23
N LEU A 357 -15.98 -22.48 47.30
CA LEU A 357 -16.86 -22.07 46.21
C LEU A 357 -17.60 -20.77 46.57
N SER A 358 -16.96 -19.77 47.17
CA SER A 358 -17.68 -18.49 47.32
C SER A 358 -17.97 -17.92 45.92
N LYS A 359 -19.13 -17.26 45.77
CA LYS A 359 -19.58 -16.74 44.47
C LYS A 359 -18.58 -15.74 43.89
N GLU A 360 -18.01 -14.91 44.76
CA GLU A 360 -17.03 -13.89 44.43
C GLU A 360 -15.70 -14.51 43.96
N GLU A 361 -15.16 -15.48 44.72
CA GLU A 361 -13.92 -16.18 44.33
C GLU A 361 -14.09 -16.97 43.02
N LEU A 362 -15.29 -17.51 42.80
CA LEU A 362 -15.58 -18.33 41.62
C LEU A 362 -15.71 -17.47 40.36
N VAL A 363 -16.36 -16.30 40.45
CA VAL A 363 -16.36 -15.30 39.36
C VAL A 363 -14.94 -14.81 39.08
N GLU A 364 -14.15 -14.47 40.11
CA GLU A 364 -12.76 -14.03 39.95
C GLU A 364 -11.88 -15.11 39.30
N SER A 365 -12.03 -16.36 39.71
CA SER A 365 -11.26 -17.50 39.19
C SER A 365 -11.61 -17.81 37.73
N VAL A 366 -12.90 -17.86 37.39
CA VAL A 366 -13.38 -18.21 36.03
C VAL A 366 -13.06 -17.12 35.02
N LEU A 367 -13.21 -15.85 35.40
CA LEU A 367 -12.83 -14.72 34.53
C LEU A 367 -11.31 -14.50 34.51
N GLY A 368 -10.61 -14.98 35.53
CA GLY A 368 -9.17 -14.82 35.71
C GLY A 368 -8.82 -13.52 36.44
N ALA A 369 -7.90 -13.61 37.41
CA ALA A 369 -7.50 -12.49 38.27
C ALA A 369 -7.01 -11.23 37.51
N SER A 370 -6.45 -11.41 36.31
CA SER A 370 -6.04 -10.28 35.45
C SER A 370 -7.22 -9.42 34.98
N PHE A 371 -8.39 -10.03 34.75
CA PHE A 371 -9.59 -9.36 34.24
C PHE A 371 -10.45 -8.74 35.34
N THR A 372 -10.21 -9.07 36.61
CA THR A 372 -11.01 -8.58 37.74
C THR A 372 -10.22 -7.68 38.68
N ARG A 373 -9.02 -8.10 39.11
CA ARG A 373 -8.25 -7.40 40.15
C ARG A 373 -7.37 -6.27 39.62
N TYR A 374 -6.86 -6.43 38.41
CA TYR A 374 -5.88 -5.51 37.80
C TYR A 374 -6.44 -4.71 36.63
N SER A 375 -7.71 -4.94 36.26
CA SER A 375 -8.39 -4.24 35.18
C SER A 375 -9.40 -3.24 35.74
N ARG A 376 -9.48 -2.06 35.14
CA ARG A 376 -10.52 -1.06 35.41
C ARG A 376 -11.55 -1.07 34.29
N GLN A 377 -12.75 -0.57 34.60
CA GLN A 377 -13.71 -0.26 33.55
C GLN A 377 -13.14 0.83 32.62
N PRO A 378 -13.37 0.72 31.31
CA PRO A 378 -13.02 1.76 30.35
C PRO A 378 -13.84 3.02 30.63
N VAL A 379 -13.26 4.19 30.37
CA VAL A 379 -13.88 5.49 30.60
C VAL A 379 -14.10 6.21 29.28
N GLY A 380 -15.28 6.78 29.08
CA GLY A 380 -15.61 7.52 27.86
C GLY A 380 -15.50 6.64 26.61
N SER A 381 -14.68 7.06 25.65
CA SER A 381 -14.52 6.40 24.35
C SER A 381 -13.49 5.25 24.35
N GLU A 382 -12.84 4.94 25.47
CA GLU A 382 -11.81 3.89 25.55
C GLU A 382 -12.34 2.49 25.19
N LEU A 383 -13.65 2.27 25.27
CA LEU A 383 -14.28 0.99 24.96
C LEU A 383 -14.62 0.85 23.46
N GLU A 384 -14.72 1.95 22.73
CA GLU A 384 -15.33 1.97 21.39
C GLU A 384 -14.28 2.05 20.29
N ASP A 385 -13.77 0.88 19.87
CA ASP A 385 -12.74 0.73 18.84
C ASP A 385 -13.13 1.37 17.48
N PHE A 386 -14.43 1.53 17.20
CA PHE A 386 -14.95 2.05 15.92
C PHE A 386 -15.39 3.53 15.97
N ALA A 387 -15.26 4.21 17.12
CA ALA A 387 -15.84 5.54 17.33
C ALA A 387 -15.33 6.60 16.33
N ALA A 388 -14.02 6.63 16.09
CA ALA A 388 -13.41 7.59 15.17
C ALA A 388 -13.84 7.33 13.72
N ALA A 389 -13.96 6.04 13.33
CA ALA A 389 -14.51 5.62 12.05
C ALA A 389 -16.02 5.92 11.90
N GLY A 390 -16.73 6.15 13.02
CA GLY A 390 -18.15 6.51 13.06
C GLY A 390 -19.07 5.42 12.52
N ILE A 391 -18.75 4.16 12.82
CA ILE A 391 -19.50 3.00 12.33
C ILE A 391 -20.70 2.75 13.24
N GLU A 392 -21.91 2.89 12.70
CA GLU A 392 -23.17 2.56 13.37
C GLU A 392 -23.80 1.30 12.78
N THR A 393 -23.60 1.05 11.48
CA THR A 393 -24.07 -0.14 10.77
C THR A 393 -22.97 -0.81 9.95
N ILE A 394 -23.24 -2.03 9.45
CA ILE A 394 -22.29 -2.74 8.59
C ILE A 394 -22.18 -2.08 7.20
N GLU A 395 -23.19 -1.33 6.77
CA GLU A 395 -23.17 -0.53 5.55
C GLU A 395 -22.18 0.64 5.66
N ASP A 396 -21.99 1.23 6.85
CA ASP A 396 -20.94 2.24 7.04
C ASP A 396 -19.56 1.66 6.75
N ILE A 397 -19.31 0.39 7.13
CA ILE A 397 -18.04 -0.29 6.84
C ILE A 397 -17.86 -0.44 5.33
N ARG A 398 -18.91 -0.86 4.60
CA ARG A 398 -18.89 -0.92 3.13
C ARG A 398 -18.55 0.44 2.54
N ASP A 399 -19.25 1.49 2.94
CA ASP A 399 -19.11 2.83 2.36
C ASP A 399 -17.79 3.53 2.75
N ARG A 400 -17.09 3.06 3.79
CA ARG A 400 -15.76 3.54 4.17
C ARG A 400 -14.62 2.70 3.60
N TRP A 401 -14.89 1.45 3.25
CA TRP A 401 -13.88 0.52 2.74
C TRP A 401 -13.92 0.42 1.21
N VAL A 402 -15.08 0.08 0.65
CA VAL A 402 -15.29 -0.18 -0.78
C VAL A 402 -15.32 1.11 -1.60
N ASP A 403 -15.63 2.26 -1.02
CA ASP A 403 -15.60 3.53 -1.77
C ASP A 403 -14.20 4.16 -1.81
N ASN A 404 -13.37 3.88 -0.81
CA ASN A 404 -12.08 4.56 -0.63
C ASN A 404 -10.88 3.74 -1.11
N PHE A 405 -10.88 2.42 -0.91
CA PHE A 405 -9.69 1.57 -1.11
C PHE A 405 -9.72 0.76 -2.41
N PHE A 406 -8.57 0.72 -3.07
CA PHE A 406 -8.31 -0.02 -4.30
C PHE A 406 -7.04 -0.86 -4.13
N PHE A 407 -7.06 -2.08 -4.66
CA PHE A 407 -6.08 -3.11 -4.32
C PHE A 407 -5.38 -3.56 -5.61
N GLY A 408 -4.12 -3.16 -5.77
CA GLY A 408 -3.31 -3.47 -6.94
C GLY A 408 -2.85 -4.92 -6.90
N SER A 409 -3.16 -5.65 -7.97
CA SER A 409 -2.78 -7.03 -8.17
C SER A 409 -1.94 -7.18 -9.42
N GLU A 410 -0.95 -8.05 -9.33
CA GLU A 410 -0.09 -8.46 -10.45
C GLU A 410 -0.87 -9.25 -11.50
N SER A 411 -0.26 -9.41 -12.67
CA SER A 411 -0.94 -9.94 -13.85
C SER A 411 -1.46 -11.38 -13.68
N ASP A 412 -0.72 -12.23 -12.97
CA ASP A 412 -1.04 -13.66 -12.75
C ASP A 412 -1.60 -13.94 -11.34
N ASP A 413 -1.96 -12.90 -10.58
CA ASP A 413 -2.47 -13.03 -9.21
C ASP A 413 -3.84 -13.71 -9.18
N ARG A 414 -3.84 -15.02 -8.92
CA ARG A 414 -5.07 -15.81 -8.80
C ARG A 414 -5.92 -15.44 -7.59
N THR A 415 -5.35 -14.75 -6.61
CA THR A 415 -6.05 -14.44 -5.35
C THR A 415 -7.15 -13.39 -5.55
N ILE A 416 -7.15 -12.67 -6.68
CA ILE A 416 -8.22 -11.73 -7.05
C ILE A 416 -9.61 -12.38 -7.10
N ALA A 417 -9.70 -13.70 -7.27
CA ALA A 417 -10.97 -14.42 -7.14
C ALA A 417 -11.66 -14.17 -5.80
N ALA A 418 -10.90 -14.04 -4.70
CA ALA A 418 -11.45 -13.71 -3.39
C ALA A 418 -12.00 -12.29 -3.34
N ALA A 419 -11.34 -11.33 -4.00
CA ALA A 419 -11.79 -9.94 -4.08
C ALA A 419 -13.14 -9.82 -4.81
N PHE A 420 -13.33 -10.58 -5.90
CA PHE A 420 -14.57 -10.59 -6.68
C PHE A 420 -15.66 -11.55 -6.17
N ASN A 421 -15.39 -12.31 -5.10
CA ASN A 421 -16.36 -13.25 -4.52
C ASN A 421 -17.41 -12.53 -3.67
N ASP A 422 -18.38 -11.92 -4.33
CA ASP A 422 -19.55 -11.26 -3.72
C ASP A 422 -20.37 -12.17 -2.80
N LYS A 423 -20.38 -13.48 -3.04
CA LYS A 423 -21.07 -14.46 -2.17
C LYS A 423 -20.40 -14.61 -0.81
N ALA A 424 -19.07 -14.46 -0.74
CA ALA A 424 -18.32 -14.55 0.51
C ALA A 424 -18.33 -13.21 1.28
N ASN A 425 -18.37 -12.09 0.56
CA ASN A 425 -18.32 -10.77 1.16
C ASN A 425 -19.70 -10.33 1.72
N PRO A 426 -19.79 -9.91 2.99
CA PRO A 426 -21.01 -9.33 3.54
C PRO A 426 -21.58 -8.21 2.65
N LEU A 427 -22.91 -8.13 2.59
CA LEU A 427 -23.66 -7.20 1.72
C LEU A 427 -23.51 -7.46 0.21
N GLY A 428 -22.93 -8.59 -0.21
CA GLY A 428 -22.90 -8.97 -1.63
C GLY A 428 -21.98 -8.10 -2.48
N VAL A 429 -20.88 -7.59 -1.90
CA VAL A 429 -20.00 -6.61 -2.57
C VAL A 429 -18.75 -7.24 -3.16
N LYS A 430 -18.27 -6.67 -4.26
CA LYS A 430 -16.95 -6.96 -4.84
C LYS A 430 -15.96 -5.90 -4.37
N ILE A 431 -14.75 -6.32 -4.03
CA ILE A 431 -13.65 -5.42 -3.64
C ILE A 431 -12.99 -4.85 -4.89
N ASN A 432 -12.54 -3.60 -4.85
CA ASN A 432 -11.94 -2.93 -6.01
C ASN A 432 -10.51 -3.43 -6.30
N ALA A 433 -10.38 -4.64 -6.83
CA ALA A 433 -9.12 -5.09 -7.43
C ALA A 433 -8.82 -4.24 -8.69
N ILE A 434 -7.59 -3.76 -8.84
CA ILE A 434 -7.14 -2.96 -9.99
C ILE A 434 -5.91 -3.61 -10.63
N TYR A 435 -5.87 -3.56 -11.96
CA TYR A 435 -4.78 -4.13 -12.75
C TYR A 435 -3.49 -3.34 -12.61
N SER A 436 -2.50 -3.96 -11.99
CA SER A 436 -1.14 -3.46 -11.80
C SER A 436 -0.19 -4.43 -12.47
N SER A 437 0.32 -4.10 -13.66
CA SER A 437 1.09 -5.10 -14.41
C SER A 437 2.41 -5.48 -13.73
N ASP A 438 2.97 -4.58 -12.92
CA ASP A 438 4.32 -4.62 -12.33
C ASP A 438 5.45 -4.77 -13.37
N VAL A 439 5.15 -4.34 -14.59
CA VAL A 439 6.10 -4.30 -15.69
C VAL A 439 7.28 -3.40 -15.31
N GLY A 440 8.50 -3.95 -15.39
CA GLY A 440 9.73 -3.26 -14.98
C GLY A 440 10.43 -3.90 -13.79
N HIS A 441 9.77 -4.85 -13.13
CA HIS A 441 10.29 -5.64 -12.01
C HIS A 441 10.60 -7.10 -12.41
N TRP A 442 11.10 -7.92 -11.47
CA TRP A 442 11.74 -9.21 -11.78
C TRP A 442 10.78 -10.39 -11.99
N ASP A 443 9.58 -10.27 -11.42
CA ASP A 443 8.39 -11.11 -11.57
C ASP A 443 7.76 -11.00 -12.96
N VAL A 444 8.01 -9.91 -13.70
CA VAL A 444 7.51 -9.71 -15.08
C VAL A 444 8.65 -9.74 -16.11
N PRO A 445 9.11 -10.93 -16.56
CA PRO A 445 10.30 -11.07 -17.40
C PRO A 445 10.12 -10.66 -18.87
N ASP A 446 8.89 -10.50 -19.34
CA ASP A 446 8.58 -10.18 -20.75
C ASP A 446 7.38 -9.23 -20.83
N ILE A 447 7.61 -8.01 -21.35
CA ILE A 447 6.56 -6.97 -21.51
C ILE A 447 5.37 -7.43 -22.35
N THR A 448 5.50 -8.50 -23.14
CA THR A 448 4.45 -8.96 -24.07
C THR A 448 3.41 -9.90 -23.44
N GLN A 449 3.60 -10.30 -22.19
CA GLN A 449 2.77 -11.28 -21.46
C GLN A 449 1.69 -10.75 -20.49
N PRO A 450 1.87 -9.61 -19.80
CA PRO A 450 1.03 -9.21 -18.65
C PRO A 450 -0.49 -9.33 -18.86
N LEU A 451 -1.06 -8.66 -19.86
CA LEU A 451 -2.51 -8.72 -20.07
C LEU A 451 -2.98 -10.13 -20.46
N ALA A 452 -2.16 -10.89 -21.19
CA ALA A 452 -2.48 -12.25 -21.56
C ALA A 452 -2.50 -13.18 -20.33
N GLU A 453 -1.54 -13.04 -19.42
CA GLU A 453 -1.52 -13.79 -18.15
C GLU A 453 -2.76 -13.48 -17.30
N SER A 454 -3.19 -12.21 -17.24
CA SER A 454 -4.46 -11.87 -16.57
C SER A 454 -5.69 -12.47 -17.26
N TRP A 455 -5.67 -12.60 -18.60
CA TRP A 455 -6.77 -13.21 -19.34
C TRP A 455 -6.84 -14.73 -19.15
N GLU A 456 -5.72 -15.40 -18.89
CA GLU A 456 -5.70 -16.83 -18.56
C GLU A 456 -6.57 -17.14 -17.33
N LEU A 457 -6.70 -16.20 -16.38
CA LEU A 457 -7.62 -16.33 -15.24
C LEU A 457 -9.08 -16.44 -15.65
N VAL A 458 -9.47 -15.82 -16.77
CA VAL A 458 -10.81 -15.95 -17.37
C VAL A 458 -10.94 -17.31 -18.05
N GLU A 459 -9.95 -17.69 -18.86
CA GLU A 459 -9.95 -18.96 -19.60
C GLU A 459 -10.01 -20.18 -18.66
N GLU A 460 -9.37 -20.07 -17.49
CA GLU A 460 -9.37 -21.09 -16.45
C GLU A 460 -10.59 -21.02 -15.52
N GLY A 461 -11.44 -20.01 -15.65
CA GLY A 461 -12.64 -19.83 -14.83
C GLY A 461 -12.37 -19.38 -13.39
N VAL A 462 -11.22 -18.77 -13.12
CA VAL A 462 -10.87 -18.16 -11.83
C VAL A 462 -11.71 -16.91 -11.58
N ILE A 463 -11.90 -16.11 -12.63
CA ILE A 463 -12.78 -14.93 -12.65
C ILE A 463 -13.64 -14.93 -13.92
N SER A 464 -14.75 -14.18 -13.92
CA SER A 464 -15.56 -14.00 -15.12
C SER A 464 -15.00 -12.92 -16.06
N GLU A 465 -15.44 -12.87 -17.32
CA GLU A 465 -15.13 -11.76 -18.23
C GLU A 465 -15.58 -10.39 -17.66
N ALA A 466 -16.70 -10.37 -16.93
CA ALA A 466 -17.18 -9.15 -16.28
C ALA A 466 -16.25 -8.69 -15.16
N ASP A 467 -15.73 -9.63 -14.36
CA ASP A 467 -14.73 -9.34 -13.32
C ASP A 467 -13.43 -8.86 -13.95
N PHE A 468 -13.01 -9.47 -15.07
CA PHE A 468 -11.84 -9.03 -15.82
C PHE A 468 -12.00 -7.60 -16.34
N LYS A 469 -13.16 -7.25 -16.91
CA LYS A 469 -13.47 -5.85 -17.29
C LYS A 469 -13.41 -4.90 -16.09
N ALA A 470 -13.94 -5.32 -14.93
CA ALA A 470 -13.86 -4.52 -13.72
C ALA A 470 -12.40 -4.30 -13.28
N TYR A 471 -11.59 -5.36 -13.35
CA TYR A 471 -10.19 -5.38 -12.96
C TYR A 471 -9.30 -4.47 -13.82
N VAL A 472 -9.37 -4.58 -15.15
CA VAL A 472 -8.46 -3.88 -16.07
C VAL A 472 -8.98 -2.52 -16.54
N PHE A 473 -10.25 -2.20 -16.28
CA PHE A 473 -10.88 -0.97 -16.75
C PHE A 473 -11.73 -0.28 -15.69
N GLU A 474 -12.83 -0.88 -15.21
CA GLU A 474 -13.85 -0.12 -14.47
C GLU A 474 -13.34 0.34 -13.09
N ASN A 475 -12.61 -0.49 -12.35
CA ASN A 475 -12.02 -0.13 -11.07
C ASN A 475 -10.86 0.86 -11.22
N PRO A 476 -9.89 0.68 -12.14
CA PRO A 476 -8.91 1.73 -12.47
C PRO A 476 -9.58 3.04 -12.89
N TYR A 477 -10.57 2.99 -13.76
CA TYR A 477 -11.31 4.17 -14.20
C TYR A 477 -11.99 4.87 -13.03
N LYS A 478 -12.63 4.11 -12.14
CA LYS A 478 -13.25 4.60 -10.89
C LYS A 478 -12.21 5.28 -10.00
N LEU A 479 -11.05 4.66 -9.76
CA LEU A 479 -9.96 5.22 -8.94
C LEU A 479 -9.59 6.63 -9.39
N TYR A 480 -9.30 6.79 -10.69
CA TYR A 480 -8.82 8.06 -11.22
C TYR A 480 -9.92 9.11 -11.39
N THR A 481 -11.08 8.72 -11.91
CA THR A 481 -12.14 9.69 -12.27
C THR A 481 -13.03 10.12 -11.12
N GLN A 482 -13.14 9.32 -10.06
CA GLN A 482 -13.80 9.76 -8.84
C GLN A 482 -12.94 10.74 -8.02
N ALA A 483 -11.60 10.69 -8.16
CA ALA A 483 -10.71 11.73 -7.64
C ALA A 483 -10.76 12.98 -8.53
N ASN A 484 -10.71 12.82 -9.86
CA ASN A 484 -10.80 13.92 -10.81
C ASN A 484 -11.55 13.51 -12.10
N PRO A 485 -12.76 14.03 -12.34
CA PRO A 485 -13.55 13.70 -13.53
C PRO A 485 -12.85 14.00 -14.87
N ASN A 486 -11.85 14.90 -14.87
CA ASN A 486 -11.09 15.27 -16.05
C ASN A 486 -9.76 14.51 -16.20
N PHE A 487 -9.51 13.46 -15.40
CA PHE A 487 -8.22 12.76 -15.38
C PHE A 487 -7.73 12.37 -16.79
N PHE A 488 -8.61 11.76 -17.59
CA PHE A 488 -8.31 11.27 -18.94
C PHE A 488 -8.54 12.31 -20.05
N LYS A 489 -8.87 13.56 -19.73
CA LYS A 489 -9.06 14.61 -20.75
C LYS A 489 -7.76 14.89 -21.49
N GLY A 490 -7.82 14.91 -22.83
CA GLY A 490 -6.66 15.09 -23.71
C GLY A 490 -5.78 13.84 -23.86
N THR A 491 -6.19 12.70 -23.32
CA THR A 491 -5.43 11.43 -23.44
C THR A 491 -5.90 10.61 -24.64
N ALA A 492 -5.10 9.62 -25.05
CA ALA A 492 -5.45 8.71 -26.15
C ALA A 492 -6.72 7.88 -25.88
N ILE A 493 -7.14 7.76 -24.62
CA ILE A 493 -8.33 6.99 -24.23
C ILE A 493 -9.58 7.81 -23.96
N GLU A 494 -9.53 9.15 -23.98
CA GLU A 494 -10.66 10.05 -23.69
C GLU A 494 -11.94 9.67 -24.48
N SER A 495 -11.78 9.50 -25.80
CA SER A 495 -12.89 9.16 -26.68
C SER A 495 -13.38 7.72 -26.50
N LYS A 496 -12.48 6.78 -26.16
CA LYS A 496 -12.84 5.37 -25.92
C LYS A 496 -13.65 5.25 -24.63
N VAL A 497 -13.20 5.90 -23.56
CA VAL A 497 -13.92 5.99 -22.28
C VAL A 497 -15.34 6.53 -22.49
N SER A 498 -15.47 7.65 -23.20
CA SER A 498 -16.77 8.29 -23.44
C SER A 498 -17.75 7.36 -24.18
N LYS A 499 -17.25 6.58 -25.14
CA LYS A 499 -18.05 5.59 -25.87
C LYS A 499 -18.45 4.42 -24.98
N THR A 500 -17.52 3.86 -24.20
CA THR A 500 -17.79 2.72 -23.33
C THR A 500 -18.89 3.03 -22.32
N LEU A 501 -18.87 4.23 -21.72
CA LEU A 501 -19.88 4.65 -20.74
C LEU A 501 -21.25 4.93 -21.35
N ALA A 502 -21.32 5.32 -22.63
CA ALA A 502 -22.58 5.54 -23.33
C ALA A 502 -23.32 4.23 -23.69
N THR A 503 -22.64 3.08 -23.58
CA THR A 503 -23.17 1.74 -23.84
C THR A 503 -23.59 0.98 -22.57
N VAL A 504 -23.45 1.59 -21.38
CA VAL A 504 -23.85 1.01 -20.08
C VAL A 504 -25.24 1.46 -19.68
#